data_AF-A0A535LT26-F1
#
_entry.id   AF-A0A535LT26-F1
#
_cell.length_a   1.000
_cell.length_b   1.000
_cell.length_c   1.000
_cell.angle_alpha   90.00
_cell.angle_beta   90.00
_cell.angle_gamma   90.00
#
_symmetry.space_group_name_H-M   'P 1'
#
loop_
_entity.id
_entity.type
_entity.pdbx_description
1 polymer ?
#
loop_
_entity_poly.entity_id
_entity_poly.type
_entity_poly.pdbx_seq_one_letter_code
_entity_poly.pdbx_strand_id
1 'polypeptide(L)' 'MTDAYVAVVNPQDVAREVERQAARGCRSFVLRPVAGGGMLDQERLGAARYAAGLQAEVMLEAPEDVPAAAAR' A
#
# COMPACT_ATOMS: atom_id res chain seq x y z
N MET A 1 7.62 -3.28 15.71
CA MET A 1 7.84 -2.41 14.54
C MET A 1 6.52 -1.70 14.27
N THR A 2 6.50 -0.39 14.02
CA THR A 2 5.25 0.35 13.81
C THR A 2 5.00 0.50 12.31
N ASP A 3 3.83 0.09 11.85
CA ASP A 3 3.43 0.21 10.45
C ASP A 3 3.15 1.68 10.10
N ALA A 4 3.64 2.09 8.93
CA ALA A 4 3.41 3.43 8.42
C ALA A 4 2.26 3.41 7.41
N TYR A 5 1.15 4.07 7.77
CA TYR A 5 -0.05 4.11 6.94
C TYR A 5 0.08 5.16 5.84
N VAL A 6 -0.23 4.75 4.60
CA VAL A 6 -0.18 5.62 3.41
C VAL A 6 -1.61 5.89 2.92
N ALA A 7 -2.08 7.11 3.14
CA ALA A 7 -3.46 7.52 2.85
C ALA A 7 -3.63 8.27 1.51
N VAL A 8 -2.54 8.63 0.84
CA VAL A 8 -2.59 9.38 -0.43
C VAL A 8 -3.11 8.50 -1.58
N VAL A 9 -3.88 9.13 -2.47
CA VAL A 9 -4.61 8.43 -3.54
C VAL A 9 -3.77 8.33 -4.81
N ASN A 10 -3.09 9.41 -5.22
CA ASN A 10 -2.33 9.42 -6.46
C ASN A 10 -1.06 8.54 -6.31
N PRO A 11 -0.79 7.58 -7.24
CA PRO A 11 0.40 6.72 -7.17
C PRO A 11 1.74 7.48 -7.05
N GLN A 12 1.87 8.66 -7.67
CA GLN A 12 3.09 9.46 -7.57
C GLN A 12 3.28 10.04 -6.17
N ASP A 13 2.19 10.46 -5.54
CA ASP A 13 2.22 10.95 -4.15
C ASP A 13 2.43 9.81 -3.15
N VAL A 14 1.93 8.60 -3.45
CA VAL A 14 2.24 7.38 -2.70
C VAL A 14 3.75 7.14 -2.68
N ALA A 15 4.41 7.14 -3.84
CA ALA A 15 5.85 6.96 -3.92
C ALA A 15 6.62 8.00 -3.08
N ARG A 16 6.26 9.28 -3.23
CA ARG A 16 6.90 10.38 -2.48
C ARG A 16 6.72 10.27 -0.97
N GLU A 17 5.55 9.84 -0.50
CA GLU A 17 5.31 9.66 0.94
C GLU A 17 6.10 8.46 1.49
N VAL A 18 6.14 7.36 0.75
CA VAL A 18 6.92 6.17 1.11
C VAL A 18 8.42 6.51 1.18
N GLU A 19 8.98 7.23 0.22
CA GLU A 19 10.37 7.70 0.24
C GLU A 19 10.67 8.55 1.48
N ARG A 20 9.78 9.51 1.81
CA ARG A 20 9.92 10.36 3.00
C ARG A 20 9.94 9.56 4.30
N GLN A 21 9.07 8.57 4.41
CA GLN A 21 8.97 7.73 5.60
C GLN A 21 10.13 6.72 5.68
N ALA A 22 10.54 6.13 4.55
CA ALA A 22 11.71 5.26 4.47
C ALA A 22 13.00 5.99 4.87
N ALA A 23 13.16 7.26 4.46
CA ALA A 23 14.27 8.11 4.89
C ALA A 23 14.28 8.38 6.41
N ARG A 24 13.13 8.22 7.09
CA ARG A 24 12.99 8.30 8.56
C ARG A 24 13.16 6.94 9.26
N GLY A 25 13.45 5.88 8.51
CA GLY A 25 13.70 4.53 9.04
C GLY A 25 12.48 3.61 9.04
N CYS A 26 11.34 4.01 8.49
CA CYS A 26 10.20 3.11 8.32
C CYS A 26 10.53 2.00 7.30
N ARG A 27 10.10 0.77 7.61
CA ARG A 27 10.30 -0.42 6.75
C ARG A 27 9.04 -1.24 6.53
N SER A 28 7.93 -0.86 7.14
CA SER A 28 6.62 -1.50 6.95
C SER A 28 5.62 -0.43 6.54
N PHE A 29 4.95 -0.64 5.42
CA PHE A 29 4.00 0.30 4.83
C PHE A 29 2.68 -0.38 4.53
N VAL A 30 1.59 0.28 4.93
CA VAL A 30 0.23 -0.25 4.76
C VAL A 30 -0.61 0.74 3.97
N LEU A 31 -1.12 0.30 2.83
CA LEU A 31 -2.05 1.05 2.00
C LEU A 31 -3.48 0.63 2.31
N ARG A 32 -4.34 1.61 2.56
CA ARG A 32 -5.79 1.35 2.58
C ARG A 32 -6.33 1.32 1.15
N PRO A 33 -7.19 0.35 0.79
CA PRO A 33 -7.85 0.34 -0.50
C PRO A 33 -8.77 1.56 -0.65
N VAL A 34 -8.71 2.21 -1.81
CA VAL A 34 -9.61 3.34 -2.18
C VAL A 34 -10.49 2.99 -3.37
N ALA A 35 -10.20 1.88 -4.05
CA ALA A 35 -10.92 1.38 -5.22
C ALA A 35 -11.21 -0.13 -5.09
N GLY A 36 -11.44 -0.61 -3.85
CA GLY A 36 -11.81 -2.01 -3.58
C GLY A 36 -10.76 -3.04 -3.98
N GLY A 37 -9.48 -2.68 -4.02
CA GLY A 37 -8.40 -3.54 -4.50
C GLY A 37 -8.25 -3.57 -6.03
N GLY A 38 -9.02 -2.74 -6.75
CA GLY A 38 -8.99 -2.62 -8.20
C GLY A 38 -7.71 -1.98 -8.75
N MET A 39 -7.72 -1.65 -10.05
CA MET A 39 -6.53 -1.20 -10.79
C MET A 39 -5.77 -0.05 -10.09
N LEU A 40 -6.49 0.96 -9.60
CA LEU A 40 -5.87 2.08 -8.88
C LEU A 40 -5.14 1.64 -7.61
N ASP A 41 -5.69 0.68 -6.85
CA ASP A 41 -5.01 0.16 -5.65
C ASP A 41 -3.76 -0.65 -6.01
N GLN A 42 -3.78 -1.38 -7.13
CA GLN A 42 -2.60 -2.09 -7.63
C GLN A 42 -1.51 -1.13 -8.13
N GLU A 43 -1.89 -0.05 -8.83
CA GLU A 43 -0.95 0.99 -9.25
C GLU A 43 -0.30 1.67 -8.04
N ARG A 44 -1.09 2.01 -7.01
CA ARG A 44 -0.59 2.56 -5.75
C ARG A 44 0.35 1.56 -5.05
N LEU A 45 -0.03 0.29 -4.98
CA LEU A 45 0.80 -0.77 -4.39
C LEU A 45 2.13 -0.94 -5.12
N GLY A 46 2.12 -0.90 -6.46
CA GLY A 46 3.33 -0.94 -7.29
C GLY A 46 4.24 0.26 -7.04
N ALA A 47 3.68 1.47 -7.00
CA ALA A 47 4.42 2.69 -6.70
C ALA A 47 5.07 2.66 -5.31
N ALA A 48 4.31 2.20 -4.30
CA ALA A 48 4.82 2.05 -2.94
C ALA A 48 5.98 1.04 -2.86
N ARG A 49 5.84 -0.14 -3.50
CA ARG A 49 6.90 -1.16 -3.53
C ARG A 49 8.17 -0.67 -4.20
N TYR A 50 8.03 0.05 -5.31
CA TYR A 50 9.17 0.63 -6.00
C TYR A 50 9.91 1.64 -5.11
N ALA A 51 9.18 2.55 -4.46
CA ALA A 51 9.72 3.58 -3.57
C ALA A 51 10.33 3.02 -2.28
N ALA A 52 9.73 1.99 -1.70
CA ALA A 52 10.17 1.42 -0.41
C ALA A 52 11.49 0.64 -0.52
N GLY A 53 11.79 0.10 -1.71
CA GLY A 53 12.94 -0.74 -1.97
C GLY A 53 12.80 -2.17 -1.45
N LEU A 54 13.76 -3.03 -1.80
CA LEU A 54 13.68 -4.49 -1.61
C LEU A 54 13.64 -4.97 -0.16
N GLN A 55 14.06 -4.13 0.80
CA GLN A 55 14.15 -4.50 2.22
C GLN A 55 12.94 -4.05 3.04
N ALA A 56 11.93 -3.46 2.40
CA ALA A 56 10.73 -2.98 3.07
C ALA A 56 9.54 -3.88 2.74
N GLU A 57 8.67 -4.04 3.72
CA GLU A 57 7.38 -4.69 3.58
C GLU A 57 6.33 -3.66 3.14
N VAL A 58 5.56 -4.00 2.12
CA VAL A 58 4.49 -3.13 1.58
C VAL A 58 3.26 -3.98 1.31
N MET A 59 2.19 -3.66 2.02
CA MET A 59 0.92 -4.37 1.96
C MET A 59 -0.21 -3.44 1.53
N LEU A 60 -1.17 -4.01 0.81
CA LEU A 60 -2.49 -3.43 0.63
C LEU A 60 -3.42 -4.15 1.62
N GLU A 61 -4.12 -3.40 2.47
CA GLU A 61 -5.10 -4.00 3.38
C GLU A 61 -6.14 -4.78 2.58
N ALA A 62 -6.47 -5.99 3.05
CA ALA A 62 -7.63 -6.69 2.53
C ALA A 62 -8.88 -5.85 2.81
N PRO A 63 -9.83 -5.73 1.86
CA PRO A 63 -11.12 -5.15 2.17
C PRO A 63 -11.75 -5.92 3.34
N GLU A 64 -12.28 -5.22 4.34
CA GLU A 64 -13.00 -5.85 5.45
C GLU A 64 -14.13 -6.72 4.86
N ASP A 65 -14.00 -8.04 5.06
CA ASP A 65 -14.86 -9.14 4.63
C ASP A 65 -15.97 -8.79 3.62
N VAL A 66 -15.63 -8.84 2.32
CA VAL A 66 -16.63 -9.27 1.34
C VAL A 66 -16.70 -10.79 1.47
N PRO A 67 -17.82 -11.41 1.92
CA PRO A 67 -17.91 -12.85 1.99
C PRO A 67 -17.62 -13.40 0.60
N ALA A 68 -16.55 -14.17 0.48
CA ALA A 68 -16.19 -14.86 -0.75
C ALA A 68 -17.40 -15.71 -1.16
N ALA A 69 -18.19 -15.21 -2.11
CA ALA A 69 -19.30 -15.96 -2.65
C ALA A 69 -18.71 -17.22 -3.26
N ALA A 70 -19.07 -18.36 -2.67
CA ALA A 70 -18.60 -19.68 -3.03
C ALA A 70 -18.61 -19.89 -4.55
N ALA A 71 -17.43 -20.07 -5.13
CA ALA A 71 -17.33 -20.68 -6.45
C ALA A 71 -17.81 -22.14 -6.29
N ARG A 72 -18.94 -22.45 -6.94
CA ARG A 72 -19.45 -23.82 -7.12
C ARG A 72 -18.69 -24.53 -8.23
#